data_AF-A0AAE8MPC1-F1
#
_entry.id   AF-A0AAE8MPC1-F1
#
_cell.length_a   1.000
_cell.length_b   1.000
_cell.length_c   1.000
_cell.angle_alpha   90.00
_cell.angle_beta   90.00
_cell.angle_gamma   90.00
#
_symmetry.space_group_name_H-M   'P 1'
#
loop_
_entity.id
_entity.type
_entity.pdbx_description
1 polymer ?
#
loop_
_entity_poly.entity_id
_entity_poly.type
_entity_poly.pdbx_seq_one_letter_code
_entity_poly.pdbx_strand_id
1 'polypeptide(L)'
;MDMPSSVPSEWLSAPQTNLRNSQLPAPLRTLLQGTPITELHQEAQAFLLALDYLAPGANDMGKAAIDMGIRFSKTARKNEYSIVLKHMLSSPLQAVMYNACHDEEAQHILFWEKVQSVTGRDIPPERIKERRERCEKRKAEFLAISRARQAEEEAKKKTYQNLTERFVKQIGEATKLPLDEKVSKWLSEIIPVQRK
;
A
#
# COMPACT_ATOMS: atom_id res chain seq x y z
N MET A 1 -8.21 -18.08 45.76
CA MET A 1 -7.70 -16.70 45.58
C MET A 1 -7.39 -16.58 44.10
N ASP A 2 -8.35 -16.05 43.35
CA ASP A 2 -8.22 -15.93 41.90
C ASP A 2 -7.36 -14.71 41.59
N MET A 3 -6.21 -14.94 40.96
CA MET A 3 -5.42 -13.83 40.42
C MET A 3 -6.23 -13.18 39.30
N PRO A 4 -6.47 -11.86 39.35
CA PRO A 4 -7.16 -11.18 38.28
C PRO A 4 -6.32 -11.27 37.00
N SER A 5 -6.90 -11.84 35.94
CA SER A 5 -6.36 -11.78 34.58
C SER A 5 -6.07 -10.33 34.21
N SER A 6 -4.82 -10.03 33.84
CA SER A 6 -4.36 -8.69 33.43
C SER A 6 -4.87 -8.25 32.05
N VAL A 7 -5.67 -9.08 31.40
CA VAL A 7 -6.23 -8.81 30.07
C VAL A 7 -7.70 -8.37 30.22
N PRO A 8 -8.06 -7.14 29.80
CA PRO A 8 -9.43 -6.65 29.86
C PRO A 8 -10.40 -7.59 29.12
N SER A 9 -11.49 -8.01 29.76
CA SER A 9 -12.49 -8.95 29.21
C SER A 9 -13.13 -8.48 27.89
N GLU A 10 -13.10 -7.17 27.64
CA GLU A 10 -13.56 -6.54 26.39
C GLU A 10 -12.74 -7.00 25.17
N TRP A 11 -11.50 -7.44 25.36
CA TRP A 11 -10.61 -7.87 24.27
C TRP A 11 -10.86 -9.32 23.82
N LEU A 12 -11.54 -10.11 24.65
CA LEU A 12 -11.89 -11.50 24.38
C LEU A 12 -13.25 -11.65 23.67
N SER A 13 -14.04 -10.57 23.62
CA SER A 13 -15.49 -10.63 23.32
C SER A 13 -15.90 -9.97 22.00
N ALA A 14 -15.03 -9.21 21.33
CA ALA A 14 -15.37 -8.58 20.06
C ALA A 14 -15.24 -9.60 18.91
N PRO A 15 -16.21 -9.68 17.96
CA PRO A 15 -15.96 -10.37 16.71
C PRO A 15 -14.72 -9.71 16.06
N GLN A 16 -13.64 -10.50 15.90
CA GLN A 16 -12.32 -10.00 15.49
C GLN A 16 -12.32 -9.20 14.18
N THR A 17 -13.42 -9.25 13.42
CA THR A 17 -13.64 -8.47 12.19
C THR A 17 -13.72 -6.95 12.38
N ASN A 18 -13.92 -6.43 13.59
CA ASN A 18 -14.11 -4.98 13.83
C ASN A 18 -13.02 -4.30 14.68
N LEU A 19 -11.94 -5.00 15.01
CA LEU A 19 -10.91 -4.48 15.91
C LEU A 19 -10.07 -3.41 15.20
N ARG A 20 -10.15 -2.16 15.67
CA ARG A 20 -9.37 -1.04 15.12
C ARG A 20 -8.04 -0.93 15.84
N ASN A 21 -6.97 -0.62 15.10
CA ASN A 21 -5.65 -0.43 15.67
C ASN A 21 -5.62 0.63 16.79
N SER A 22 -6.49 1.64 16.75
CA SER A 22 -6.60 2.66 17.80
C SER A 22 -6.97 2.11 19.17
N GLN A 23 -7.61 0.93 19.23
CA GLN A 23 -8.07 0.27 20.45
C GLN A 23 -7.00 -0.68 21.04
N LEU A 24 -5.88 -0.88 20.35
CA LEU A 24 -4.83 -1.80 20.77
C LEU A 24 -3.85 -1.17 21.78
N PRO A 25 -3.17 -1.98 22.60
CA PRO A 25 -2.07 -1.54 23.46
C PRO A 25 -1.03 -0.72 22.70
N ALA A 26 -0.46 0.31 23.33
CA ALA A 26 0.60 1.12 22.72
C ALA A 26 1.79 0.29 22.18
N PRO A 27 2.31 -0.72 22.89
CA PRO A 27 3.40 -1.56 22.36
C PRO A 27 3.01 -2.27 21.06
N LEU A 28 1.83 -2.89 21.02
CA LEU A 28 1.32 -3.58 19.84
C LEU A 28 1.05 -2.62 18.68
N ARG A 29 0.49 -1.44 18.94
CA ARG A 29 0.30 -0.39 17.90
C ARG A 29 1.62 0.00 17.25
N THR A 30 2.66 0.19 18.05
CA THR A 30 4.00 0.51 17.56
C THR A 30 4.58 -0.62 16.72
N LEU A 31 4.38 -1.88 17.13
CA LEU A 31 4.86 -3.05 16.38
C LEU A 31 4.15 -3.24 15.04
N LEU A 32 2.85 -2.97 14.98
CA LEU A 32 2.07 -3.10 13.75
C LEU A 32 2.44 -2.06 12.68
N GLN A 33 3.05 -0.92 13.06
CA GLN A 33 3.46 0.16 12.16
C GLN A 33 2.35 0.61 11.18
N GLY A 34 1.10 0.60 11.65
CA GLY A 34 -0.07 0.97 10.83
C GLY A 34 -0.73 -0.19 10.09
N THR A 35 -0.14 -1.40 10.09
CA THR A 35 -0.78 -2.61 9.55
C THR A 35 -2.04 -2.94 10.36
N PRO A 36 -3.23 -3.05 9.73
CA PRO A 36 -4.44 -3.41 10.46
C PRO A 36 -4.30 -4.80 11.08
N ILE A 37 -4.60 -4.95 12.38
CA ILE A 37 -4.54 -6.25 13.06
C ILE A 37 -5.45 -7.30 12.38
N THR A 38 -6.54 -6.84 11.76
CA THR A 38 -7.50 -7.67 11.02
C THR A 38 -6.93 -8.29 9.74
N GLU A 39 -5.81 -7.80 9.22
CA GLU A 39 -5.11 -8.41 8.07
C GLU A 39 -4.30 -9.65 8.47
N LEU A 40 -4.02 -9.82 9.77
CA LEU A 40 -3.27 -10.96 10.28
C LEU A 40 -4.14 -12.22 10.36
N HIS A 41 -3.49 -13.38 10.32
CA HIS A 41 -4.15 -14.64 10.65
C HIS A 41 -4.77 -14.60 12.07
N GLN A 42 -5.98 -15.12 12.25
CA GLN A 42 -6.74 -15.03 13.52
C GLN A 42 -5.95 -15.53 14.74
N GLU A 43 -5.20 -16.61 14.58
CA GLU A 43 -4.33 -17.15 15.64
C GLU A 43 -3.21 -16.19 16.03
N ALA A 44 -2.66 -15.45 15.06
CA ALA A 44 -1.66 -14.42 15.32
C ALA A 44 -2.27 -13.24 16.08
N GLN A 45 -3.48 -12.83 15.72
CA GLN A 45 -4.22 -11.77 16.42
C GLN A 45 -4.43 -12.15 17.88
N ALA A 46 -4.94 -13.36 18.13
CA ALA A 46 -5.18 -13.87 19.47
C ALA A 46 -3.89 -13.93 20.30
N PHE A 47 -2.79 -14.42 19.71
CA PHE A 47 -1.49 -14.45 20.37
C PHE A 47 -0.98 -13.05 20.73
N LEU A 48 -1.03 -12.10 19.80
CA LEU A 48 -0.55 -10.73 20.00
C LEU A 48 -1.34 -9.98 21.07
N LEU A 49 -2.64 -10.24 21.20
CA LEU A 49 -3.49 -9.66 22.24
C LEU A 49 -3.20 -10.26 23.62
N ALA A 50 -2.77 -11.52 23.69
CA ALA A 50 -2.43 -12.21 24.93
C ALA A 50 -0.95 -12.10 25.34
N LEU A 51 -0.11 -11.50 24.49
CA LEU A 51 1.33 -11.42 24.71
C LEU A 51 1.65 -10.43 25.84
N ASP A 52 2.47 -10.88 26.81
CA ASP A 52 3.01 -9.99 27.84
C ASP A 52 4.19 -9.19 27.27
N TYR A 53 3.92 -7.94 26.89
CA TYR A 53 4.91 -7.03 26.31
C TYR A 53 5.99 -6.55 27.30
N LEU A 54 5.86 -6.84 28.60
CA LEU A 54 6.89 -6.56 29.58
C LEU A 54 7.93 -7.69 29.66
N ALA A 55 7.60 -8.88 29.14
CA ALA A 55 8.50 -10.02 29.18
C ALA A 55 9.71 -9.84 28.26
N PRO A 56 10.91 -10.31 28.66
CA PRO A 56 12.08 -10.33 27.79
C PRO A 56 11.80 -11.10 26.49
N GLY A 57 12.10 -10.47 25.34
CA GLY A 57 11.90 -11.08 24.02
C GLY A 57 10.48 -11.01 23.48
N ALA A 58 9.52 -10.41 24.20
CA ALA A 58 8.15 -10.22 23.71
C ALA A 58 8.10 -9.41 22.41
N ASN A 59 9.01 -8.44 22.23
CA ASN A 59 9.10 -7.66 20.99
C ASN A 59 9.42 -8.55 19.78
N ASP A 60 10.42 -9.44 19.91
CA ASP A 60 10.81 -10.36 18.83
C ASP A 60 9.71 -11.38 18.54
N MET A 61 9.06 -11.91 19.57
CA MET A 61 7.91 -12.79 19.43
C MET A 61 6.74 -12.08 18.73
N GLY A 62 6.47 -10.83 19.09
CA GLY A 62 5.45 -10.01 18.45
C GLY A 62 5.75 -9.73 16.98
N LYS A 63 7.00 -9.39 16.65
CA LYS A 63 7.43 -9.19 15.24
C LYS A 63 7.26 -10.46 14.41
N ALA A 64 7.72 -11.60 14.93
CA ALA A 64 7.62 -12.89 14.25
C ALA A 64 6.14 -13.27 14.04
N ALA A 65 5.29 -13.08 15.06
CA ALA A 65 3.85 -13.34 14.97
C ALA A 65 3.15 -12.47 13.93
N ILE A 66 3.53 -11.19 13.82
CA ILE A 66 2.99 -10.27 12.81
C ILE A 66 3.42 -10.72 11.40
N ASP A 67 4.71 -10.97 11.18
CA ASP A 67 5.21 -11.40 9.87
C ASP A 67 4.54 -12.69 9.41
N MET A 68 4.57 -13.75 10.24
CA MET A 68 3.88 -15.01 9.96
C MET A 68 2.38 -14.78 9.72
N GLY A 69 1.78 -13.90 10.54
CA GLY A 69 0.36 -13.56 10.50
C GLY A 69 -0.05 -12.96 9.17
N ILE A 70 0.77 -12.09 8.58
CA ILE A 70 0.56 -11.53 7.24
C ILE A 70 0.82 -12.60 6.18
N ARG A 71 1.99 -13.23 6.27
CA ARG A 71 2.56 -14.15 5.27
C ARG A 71 1.64 -15.33 4.98
N PHE A 72 1.10 -15.95 6.03
CA PHE A 72 0.30 -17.16 5.94
C PHE A 72 -1.20 -16.97 6.20
N SER A 73 -1.66 -15.71 6.39
CA SER A 73 -3.08 -15.34 6.63
C SER A 73 -4.08 -16.06 5.72
N LYS A 74 -3.75 -16.21 4.43
CA LYS A 74 -4.67 -16.74 3.40
C LYS A 74 -4.34 -18.17 2.96
N THR A 75 -3.19 -18.69 3.35
CA THR A 75 -2.65 -19.95 2.83
C THR A 75 -2.68 -21.06 3.87
N ALA A 76 -2.44 -20.74 5.14
CA ALA A 76 -2.54 -21.68 6.24
C ALA A 76 -3.97 -21.77 6.78
N ARG A 77 -4.42 -22.98 7.08
CA ARG A 77 -5.63 -23.20 7.88
C ARG A 77 -5.32 -22.92 9.35
N LYS A 78 -6.38 -22.70 10.14
CA LYS A 78 -6.27 -22.44 11.57
C LYS A 78 -5.37 -23.44 12.30
N ASN A 79 -5.64 -24.73 12.13
CA ASN A 79 -4.89 -25.82 12.76
C ASN A 79 -3.42 -25.87 12.32
N GLU A 80 -3.13 -25.63 11.04
CA GLU A 80 -1.77 -25.61 10.48
C GLU A 80 -0.97 -24.45 11.06
N TYR A 81 -1.57 -23.27 11.08
CA TYR A 81 -0.96 -22.09 11.66
C TYR A 81 -0.69 -22.25 13.16
N SER A 82 -1.66 -22.78 13.92
CA SER A 82 -1.48 -22.99 15.37
C SER A 82 -0.33 -23.95 15.68
N ILE A 83 -0.06 -24.97 14.84
CA ILE A 83 1.09 -25.88 15.02
C ILE A 83 2.40 -25.09 15.00
N VAL A 84 2.59 -24.27 13.97
CA VAL A 84 3.84 -23.52 13.80
C VAL A 84 3.94 -22.41 14.83
N LEU A 85 2.86 -21.67 15.08
CA LEU A 85 2.84 -20.58 16.03
C LEU A 85 3.23 -21.05 17.45
N LYS A 86 2.64 -22.16 17.91
CA LYS A 86 2.97 -22.75 19.21
C LYS A 86 4.41 -23.22 19.27
N HIS A 87 4.94 -23.77 18.18
CA HIS A 87 6.33 -24.20 18.12
C HIS A 87 7.27 -22.99 18.18
N MET A 88 7.18 -22.11 17.18
CA MET A 88 8.10 -20.98 16.97
C MET A 88 8.05 -19.94 18.07
N LEU A 89 6.90 -19.74 18.70
CA LEU A 89 6.72 -18.73 19.75
C LEU A 89 6.66 -19.34 21.15
N SER A 90 7.09 -20.61 21.31
CA SER A 90 7.33 -21.19 22.64
C SER A 90 8.64 -20.69 23.28
N SER A 91 9.55 -20.16 22.47
CA SER A 91 10.85 -19.67 22.91
C SER A 91 11.19 -18.34 22.22
N PRO A 92 11.56 -17.28 22.95
CA PRO A 92 12.00 -16.03 22.35
C PRO A 92 13.19 -16.21 21.40
N LEU A 93 14.07 -17.18 21.65
CA LEU A 93 15.23 -17.46 20.80
C LEU A 93 14.80 -17.88 19.38
N GLN A 94 13.74 -18.68 19.26
CA GLN A 94 13.23 -19.10 17.95
C GLN A 94 12.62 -17.92 17.18
N ALA A 95 11.93 -17.01 17.87
CA ALA A 95 11.45 -15.78 17.26
C ALA A 95 12.60 -14.88 16.78
N VAL A 96 13.67 -14.76 17.56
CA VAL A 96 14.88 -14.02 17.15
C VAL A 96 15.51 -14.65 15.90
N MET A 97 15.66 -15.99 15.88
CA MET A 97 16.21 -16.69 14.72
C MET A 97 15.33 -16.51 13.47
N TYR A 98 14.00 -16.58 13.63
CA TYR A 98 13.05 -16.32 12.55
C TYR A 98 13.19 -14.90 12.00
N ASN A 99 13.24 -13.90 12.88
CA ASN A 99 13.38 -12.49 12.50
C ASN A 99 14.75 -12.18 11.87
N ALA A 100 15.80 -12.91 12.24
CA ALA A 100 17.13 -12.77 11.64
C ALA A 100 17.21 -13.38 10.23
N CYS A 101 16.33 -14.33 9.90
CA CYS A 101 16.22 -14.90 8.56
C CYS A 101 15.51 -13.91 7.63
N HIS A 102 16.24 -13.36 6.67
CA HIS A 102 15.70 -12.43 5.66
C HIS A 102 15.29 -13.14 4.36
N ASP A 103 15.46 -14.46 4.30
CA ASP A 103 15.12 -15.28 3.14
C ASP A 103 13.68 -15.77 3.25
N GLU A 104 12.84 -15.28 2.35
CA GLU A 104 11.41 -15.59 2.30
C GLU A 104 11.13 -17.05 2.02
N GLU A 105 11.94 -17.66 1.15
CA GLU A 105 11.79 -19.04 0.74
C GLU A 105 12.16 -19.96 1.89
N ALA A 106 13.23 -19.63 2.62
CA ALA A 106 13.59 -20.32 3.85
C ALA A 106 12.48 -20.22 4.90
N GLN A 107 11.88 -19.05 5.12
CA GLN A 107 10.76 -18.88 6.06
C GLN A 107 9.51 -19.67 5.64
N HIS A 108 9.20 -19.70 4.34
CA HIS A 108 8.11 -20.50 3.79
C HIS A 108 8.36 -21.99 4.00
N ILE A 109 9.55 -22.49 3.66
CA ILE A 109 9.94 -23.87 3.86
C ILE A 109 9.86 -24.22 5.35
N LEU A 110 10.46 -23.43 6.24
CA LEU A 110 10.48 -23.69 7.68
C LEU A 110 9.07 -23.78 8.26
N PHE A 111 8.15 -22.90 7.84
CA PHE A 111 6.74 -22.97 8.24
C PHE A 111 6.08 -24.27 7.77
N TRP A 112 6.18 -24.59 6.47
CA TRP A 112 5.43 -25.70 5.88
C TRP A 112 6.06 -27.06 6.15
N GLU A 113 7.38 -27.17 6.31
CA GLU A 113 8.05 -28.37 6.81
C GLU A 113 7.56 -28.73 8.20
N LYS A 114 7.36 -27.72 9.07
CA LYS A 114 6.80 -27.97 10.39
C LYS A 114 5.38 -28.52 10.30
N VAL A 115 4.54 -27.96 9.45
CA VAL A 115 3.19 -28.47 9.19
C VAL A 115 3.23 -29.90 8.62
N GLN A 116 4.10 -30.15 7.64
CA GLN A 116 4.27 -31.47 7.01
C GLN A 116 4.71 -32.51 8.03
N SER A 117 5.67 -32.19 8.91
CA SER A 117 6.17 -33.11 9.93
C SER A 117 5.08 -33.61 10.89
N VAL A 118 4.03 -32.80 11.11
CA VAL A 118 2.93 -33.10 12.03
C VAL A 118 1.72 -33.70 11.30
N THR A 119 1.45 -33.26 10.07
CA THR A 119 0.21 -33.59 9.35
C THR A 119 0.39 -34.53 8.16
N GLY A 120 1.63 -34.74 7.70
CA GLY A 120 1.96 -35.48 6.48
C GLY A 120 1.56 -34.76 5.18
N ARG A 121 1.09 -33.52 5.25
CA ARG A 121 0.66 -32.74 4.08
C ARG A 121 1.85 -32.20 3.30
N ASP A 122 1.78 -32.29 1.97
CA ASP A 122 2.80 -31.69 1.09
C ASP A 122 2.90 -30.18 1.25
N ILE A 123 4.14 -29.68 1.11
CA ILE A 123 4.47 -28.26 1.18
C ILE A 123 3.84 -27.54 -0.02
N PRO A 124 2.93 -26.57 0.20
CA PRO A 124 2.39 -25.76 -0.88
C PRO A 124 3.49 -24.93 -1.56
N PRO A 125 3.38 -24.63 -2.86
CA PRO A 125 4.33 -23.74 -3.53
C PRO A 125 4.28 -22.33 -2.92
N GLU A 126 5.44 -21.68 -2.86
CA GLU A 126 5.54 -20.32 -2.36
C GLU A 126 4.86 -19.34 -3.33
N ARG A 127 3.73 -18.73 -2.92
CA ARG A 127 2.97 -17.79 -3.76
C ARG A 127 3.35 -16.33 -3.57
N ILE A 128 4.38 -16.05 -2.77
CA ILE A 128 4.73 -14.68 -2.35
C ILE A 128 5.51 -13.95 -3.45
N LYS A 129 6.44 -14.63 -4.12
CA LYS A 129 7.16 -14.10 -5.30
C LYS A 129 6.18 -13.64 -6.39
N GLU A 130 5.22 -14.49 -6.78
CA GLU A 130 4.19 -14.12 -7.75
C GLU A 130 3.31 -12.95 -7.31
N ARG A 131 3.01 -12.83 -6.01
CA ARG A 131 2.20 -11.72 -5.48
C ARG A 131 3.00 -10.41 -5.51
N ARG A 132 4.29 -10.44 -5.19
CA ARG A 132 5.18 -9.28 -5.25
C ARG A 132 5.36 -8.80 -6.67
N GLU A 133 5.65 -9.69 -7.60
CA GLU A 133 5.73 -9.38 -9.03
C GLU A 133 4.43 -8.76 -9.55
N ARG A 134 3.26 -9.31 -9.17
CA ARG A 134 1.96 -8.70 -9.53
C ARG A 134 1.76 -7.31 -8.92
N CYS A 135 2.20 -7.09 -7.67
CA CYS A 135 2.11 -5.78 -7.03
C CYS A 135 3.08 -4.76 -7.65
N GLU A 136 4.31 -5.15 -7.96
CA GLU A 136 5.27 -4.30 -8.66
C GLU A 136 4.79 -3.96 -10.06
N LYS A 137 4.26 -4.95 -10.79
CA LYS A 137 3.65 -4.73 -12.10
C LYS A 137 2.50 -3.73 -12.05
N ARG A 138 1.59 -3.86 -11.06
CA ARG A 138 0.50 -2.89 -10.85
C ARG A 138 1.00 -1.49 -10.48
N LYS A 139 2.04 -1.38 -9.66
CA LYS A 139 2.66 -0.09 -9.31
C LYS A 139 3.32 0.56 -10.53
N ALA A 140 4.03 -0.23 -11.34
CA ALA A 140 4.65 0.23 -12.57
C ALA A 140 3.60 0.68 -13.61
N GLU A 141 2.52 -0.09 -13.78
CA GLU A 141 1.37 0.27 -14.63
C GLU A 141 0.71 1.57 -14.18
N PHE A 142 0.49 1.74 -12.87
CA PHE A 142 -0.07 2.98 -12.32
C PHE A 142 0.85 4.18 -12.55
N LEU A 143 2.15 4.03 -12.34
CA LEU A 143 3.14 5.09 -12.61
C LEU A 143 3.21 5.44 -14.10
N ALA A 144 3.09 4.46 -14.99
CA ALA A 144 3.04 4.69 -16.43
C ALA A 144 1.79 5.50 -16.83
N ILE A 145 0.62 5.17 -16.28
CA ILE A 145 -0.63 5.92 -16.51
C ILE A 145 -0.51 7.35 -15.96
N SER A 146 0.06 7.51 -14.77
CA SER A 146 0.27 8.84 -14.17
C SER A 146 1.19 9.72 -14.99
N ARG A 147 2.32 9.17 -15.49
CA ARG A 147 3.23 9.88 -16.40
C ARG A 147 2.58 10.24 -17.73
N ALA A 148 1.77 9.34 -18.29
CA ALA A 148 1.04 9.62 -19.53
C ALA A 148 0.06 10.79 -19.36
N ARG A 149 -0.67 10.85 -18.22
CA ARG A 149 -1.55 11.98 -17.91
C ARG A 149 -0.78 13.29 -17.74
N GLN A 150 0.36 13.26 -17.05
CA GLN A 150 1.21 14.45 -16.91
C GLN A 150 1.73 14.94 -18.27
N ALA A 151 2.18 14.04 -19.14
CA ALA A 151 2.62 14.39 -20.49
C ALA A 151 1.48 14.99 -21.33
N GLU A 152 0.25 14.49 -21.18
CA GLU A 152 -0.92 15.06 -21.85
C GLU A 152 -1.27 16.46 -21.33
N GLU A 153 -1.19 16.70 -20.02
CA GLU A 153 -1.37 18.02 -19.43
C GLU A 153 -0.29 19.02 -19.85
N GLU A 154 0.98 18.59 -19.91
CA GLU A 154 2.08 19.41 -20.40
C GLU A 154 1.94 19.73 -21.88
N ALA A 155 1.50 18.77 -22.70
CA ALA A 155 1.20 19.01 -24.11
C ALA A 155 0.08 20.05 -24.27
N LYS A 156 -1.00 19.93 -23.48
CA LYS A 156 -2.10 20.92 -23.45
C LYS A 156 -1.60 22.31 -23.06
N LYS A 157 -0.76 22.41 -22.04
CA LYS A 157 -0.13 23.68 -21.62
C LYS A 157 0.74 24.28 -22.73
N LYS A 158 1.56 23.47 -23.41
CA LYS A 158 2.39 23.93 -24.54
C LYS A 158 1.55 24.38 -25.73
N THR A 159 0.47 23.67 -26.07
CA THR A 159 -0.45 24.12 -27.13
C THR A 159 -1.12 25.45 -26.77
N TYR A 160 -1.50 25.63 -25.50
CA TYR A 160 -2.09 26.89 -25.05
C TYR A 160 -1.09 28.06 -25.12
N GLN A 161 0.16 27.84 -24.69
CA GLN A 161 1.23 28.84 -24.82
C GLN A 161 1.48 29.22 -26.28
N ASN A 162 1.61 28.24 -27.18
CA ASN A 162 1.81 28.48 -28.61
C ASN A 162 0.64 29.25 -29.26
N LEU A 163 -0.60 28.96 -28.85
CA LEU A 163 -1.77 29.71 -29.32
C LEU A 163 -1.73 31.16 -28.83
N THR A 164 -1.42 31.37 -27.56
CA THR A 164 -1.29 32.71 -26.97
C THR A 164 -0.21 33.53 -27.69
N GLU A 165 0.96 32.94 -27.95
CA GLU A 165 2.05 33.59 -28.71
C GLU A 165 1.63 33.93 -30.15
N ARG A 166 0.91 33.05 -30.83
CA ARG A 166 0.37 33.32 -32.17
C ARG A 166 -0.64 34.47 -32.16
N PHE A 167 -1.55 34.51 -31.18
CA PHE A 167 -2.52 35.60 -31.05
C PHE A 167 -1.84 36.93 -30.72
N VAL A 168 -0.87 36.94 -29.81
CA VAL A 168 -0.08 38.15 -29.50
C VAL A 168 0.66 38.64 -30.76
N LYS A 169 1.24 37.74 -31.55
CA LYS A 169 1.90 38.09 -32.82
C LYS A 169 0.91 38.65 -33.85
N GLN A 170 -0.26 38.03 -34.01
CA GLN A 170 -1.32 38.55 -34.89
C GLN A 170 -1.83 39.92 -34.45
N ILE A 171 -2.04 40.16 -33.16
CA ILE A 171 -2.44 41.47 -32.63
C ILE A 171 -1.32 42.50 -32.84
N GLY A 172 -0.06 42.10 -32.62
CA GLY A 172 1.12 42.94 -32.88
C GLY A 172 1.31 43.28 -34.37
N GLU A 173 0.97 42.37 -35.28
CA GLU A 173 0.97 42.61 -36.73
C GLU A 173 -0.22 43.47 -37.16
N ALA A 174 -1.41 43.22 -36.59
CA ALA A 174 -2.60 44.02 -36.85
C ALA A 174 -2.48 45.44 -36.30
N THR A 175 -1.72 45.68 -35.24
CA THR A 175 -1.50 47.03 -34.67
C THR A 175 -0.40 47.84 -35.39
N LYS A 176 0.45 47.21 -36.22
CA LYS A 176 1.52 47.87 -37.01
C LYS A 176 1.04 48.67 -38.22
N LEU A 177 -0.17 48.41 -38.72
CA LEU A 177 -0.77 49.25 -39.76
C LEU A 177 -1.20 50.59 -39.12
N PRO A 178 -0.71 51.75 -39.62
CA PRO A 178 -1.14 53.05 -39.13
C PRO A 178 -2.66 53.21 -39.27
N LEU A 179 -3.28 53.91 -38.30
CA LEU A 179 -4.74 54.07 -38.21
C LEU A 179 -5.36 54.57 -39.53
N ASP A 180 -4.66 55.44 -40.26
CA ASP A 180 -5.11 56.01 -41.53
C ASP A 180 -5.28 54.95 -42.64
N GLU A 181 -4.40 53.93 -42.70
CA GLU A 181 -4.51 52.85 -43.69
C GLU A 181 -5.65 51.88 -43.35
N LYS A 182 -5.91 51.64 -42.05
CA LYS A 182 -7.03 50.80 -41.60
C LYS A 182 -8.37 51.47 -41.87
N VAL A 183 -8.47 52.76 -41.60
CA VAL A 183 -9.69 53.55 -41.84
C VAL A 183 -9.94 53.66 -43.34
N SER A 184 -8.91 53.92 -44.16
CA SER A 184 -9.05 53.97 -45.63
C SER A 184 -9.53 52.64 -46.23
N LYS A 185 -8.97 51.51 -45.77
CA LYS A 185 -9.38 50.17 -46.24
C LYS A 185 -10.80 49.81 -45.78
N TRP A 186 -11.16 50.10 -44.54
CA TRP A 186 -12.52 49.89 -44.02
C TRP A 186 -13.55 50.77 -44.73
N LEU A 187 -13.22 52.04 -45.01
CA LEU A 187 -14.06 52.93 -45.82
C LEU A 187 -14.20 52.43 -47.27
N SER A 188 -13.18 51.81 -47.85
CA SER A 188 -13.24 51.25 -49.20
C SER A 188 -14.11 49.99 -49.33
N GLU A 189 -14.31 49.24 -48.24
CA GLU A 189 -15.19 48.07 -48.21
C GLU A 189 -16.65 48.44 -47.92
N ILE A 190 -16.89 49.55 -47.21
CA ILE A 190 -18.24 49.99 -46.81
C ILE A 190 -18.86 50.98 -47.79
N ILE A 191 -18.07 51.75 -48.53
CA ILE A 191 -18.58 52.65 -49.55
C ILE A 191 -18.65 51.87 -50.86
N PRO A 192 -19.84 51.46 -51.34
CA PRO A 192 -19.95 51.04 -52.73
C PRO A 192 -19.52 52.25 -53.54
N VAL A 193 -18.58 52.06 -54.46
CA VAL A 193 -18.09 53.08 -55.39
C VAL A 193 -19.29 53.61 -56.19
N GLN A 194 -20.00 54.59 -55.63
CA GLN A 194 -20.90 55.46 -56.37
C GLN A 194 -20.01 56.49 -57.06
N ARG A 195 -19.34 56.08 -58.13
CA ARG A 195 -18.78 57.01 -59.10
C ARG A 195 -19.06 56.55 -60.52
N LYS A 196 -20.12 57.18 -61.03
CA LYS A 196 -20.53 57.41 -62.43
C LYS A 196 -21.06 56.22 -63.21
#